data_AF-A0A0C2D3H5-F1
#
_entry.id   AF-A0A0C2D3H5-F1
#
_cell.length_a   1.000
_cell.length_b   1.000
_cell.length_c   1.000
_cell.angle_alpha   90.00
_cell.angle_beta   90.00
_cell.angle_gamma   90.00
#
_symmetry.space_group_name_H-M   'P 1'
#
loop_
_entity.id
_entity.type
_entity.pdbx_description
1 polymer ?
#
loop_
_entity_poly.entity_id
_entity_poly.type
_entity_poly.pdbx_seq_one_letter_code
_entity_poly.pdbx_strand_id
1 'polypeptide(L)'
;MLWRMSGGLQRVVVGTCVIAPAVGCGGGDETAPVLVEAAFEDPSTLVLTFSEPIASVVDVDPVTHFRLGSAFALEALDLTVYYDLSHHFGGGFPGSGGDASGPWQRHGFTVVSRVEHGDDPSQLRLSISYPIIYYVCDNLALASEMGIPAGIHLHYAQAGFPRVTDEAGNPLADIGAWWVAASFSTTQPGEFPELDMRMPIPCPEL
;
A
#
# COMPACT_ATOMS: atom_id res chain seq x y z
N MET A 1 -37.95 31.57 71.38
CA MET A 1 -36.88 30.86 70.63
C MET A 1 -37.31 29.40 70.55
N LEU A 2 -38.12 28.97 69.57
CA LEU A 2 -37.77 28.48 68.22
C LEU A 2 -36.50 27.61 68.19
N TRP A 3 -36.67 26.35 67.75
CA TRP A 3 -35.95 25.63 66.66
C TRP A 3 -36.43 24.15 66.70
N ARG A 4 -37.43 23.75 65.91
CA ARG A 4 -37.39 23.16 64.55
C ARG A 4 -36.77 21.75 64.47
N MET A 5 -37.65 20.78 64.17
CA MET A 5 -37.34 19.42 63.71
C MET A 5 -36.76 19.44 62.28
N SER A 6 -35.89 18.48 61.97
CA SER A 6 -35.57 18.06 60.60
C SER A 6 -35.38 16.55 60.54
N GLY A 7 -36.36 15.85 59.95
CA GLY A 7 -36.26 14.45 59.55
C GLY A 7 -35.47 14.29 58.25
N GLY A 8 -34.68 13.23 58.17
CA GLY A 8 -33.97 12.83 56.96
C GLY A 8 -34.82 11.90 56.09
N LEU A 9 -35.17 12.34 54.88
CA LEU A 9 -35.62 11.47 53.81
C LEU A 9 -34.39 10.80 53.16
N GLN A 10 -34.32 9.47 53.19
CA GLN A 10 -33.43 8.68 52.36
C GLN A 10 -33.96 8.64 50.92
N ARG A 11 -33.21 9.23 49.98
CA ARG A 11 -33.44 9.07 48.54
C ARG A 11 -32.92 7.70 48.10
N VAL A 12 -33.84 6.84 47.65
CA VAL A 12 -33.50 5.65 46.86
C VAL A 12 -33.28 6.11 45.42
N VAL A 13 -32.03 6.06 44.97
CA VAL A 13 -31.68 6.29 43.56
C VAL A 13 -31.88 4.98 42.84
N VAL A 14 -32.99 4.86 42.09
CA VAL A 14 -33.19 3.77 41.13
C VAL A 14 -32.35 4.10 39.91
N GLY A 15 -31.17 3.49 39.81
CA GLY A 15 -30.31 3.59 38.64
C GLY A 15 -30.90 2.81 37.48
N THR A 16 -31.44 3.52 36.49
CA THR A 16 -31.87 2.95 35.22
C THR A 16 -30.62 2.59 34.42
N CYS A 17 -30.36 1.31 34.19
CA CYS A 17 -29.37 0.87 33.20
C CYS A 17 -29.86 1.26 31.81
N VAL A 18 -29.18 2.22 31.18
CA VAL A 18 -29.31 2.50 29.75
C VAL A 18 -28.66 1.33 29.01
N ILE A 19 -29.46 0.62 28.21
CA ILE A 19 -28.99 -0.42 27.30
C ILE A 19 -28.23 0.30 26.18
N ALA A 20 -26.90 0.37 26.30
CA ALA A 20 -26.03 0.66 25.17
C ALA A 20 -26.04 -0.56 24.22
N PRO A 21 -25.99 -0.38 22.89
CA PRO A 21 -25.79 -1.49 21.98
C PRO A 21 -24.52 -2.22 22.37
N ALA A 22 -24.61 -3.54 22.46
CA ALA A 22 -23.54 -4.42 22.83
C ALA A 22 -22.32 -4.18 21.93
N VAL A 23 -21.34 -3.43 22.44
CA VAL A 23 -19.96 -3.49 21.95
C VAL A 23 -19.51 -4.90 22.30
N GLY A 24 -19.53 -5.79 21.31
CA GLY A 24 -19.11 -7.16 21.50
C GLY A 24 -17.68 -7.18 21.99
N CYS A 25 -17.47 -7.65 23.22
CA CYS A 25 -16.15 -7.99 23.76
C CYS A 25 -15.66 -9.31 23.13
N GLY A 26 -15.72 -9.43 21.80
CA GLY A 26 -14.78 -10.30 21.12
C GLY A 26 -13.40 -9.68 21.28
N GLY A 27 -12.35 -10.48 21.50
CA GLY A 27 -10.99 -9.95 21.35
C GLY A 27 -10.94 -9.30 19.98
N GLY A 28 -10.69 -7.99 19.95
CA GLY A 28 -10.61 -7.25 18.69
C GLY A 28 -9.55 -7.92 17.83
N ASP A 29 -9.81 -8.01 16.53
CA ASP A 29 -8.73 -8.36 15.63
C ASP A 29 -7.68 -7.26 15.71
N GLU A 30 -6.46 -7.62 16.08
CA GLU A 30 -5.31 -6.72 16.16
C GLU A 30 -4.26 -7.08 15.08
N THR A 31 -4.60 -8.00 14.18
CA THR A 31 -3.73 -8.46 13.11
C THR A 31 -3.80 -7.46 11.97
N ALA A 32 -2.66 -7.03 11.44
CA ALA A 32 -2.64 -6.19 10.26
C ALA A 32 -2.97 -7.02 9.00
N PRO A 33 -3.69 -6.45 8.01
CA PRO A 33 -3.87 -7.12 6.73
C PRO A 33 -2.53 -7.36 6.07
N VAL A 34 -2.33 -8.56 5.53
CA VAL A 34 -1.11 -8.98 4.85
C VAL A 34 -1.38 -9.08 3.35
N LEU A 35 -0.50 -8.50 2.53
CA LEU A 35 -0.55 -8.67 1.08
C LEU A 35 -0.17 -10.12 0.71
N VAL A 36 -1.11 -10.86 0.11
CA VAL A 36 -0.97 -12.28 -0.26
C VAL A 36 -0.66 -12.45 -1.74
N GLU A 37 -1.26 -11.61 -2.59
CA GLU A 37 -1.04 -11.62 -4.03
C GLU A 37 -0.99 -10.19 -4.59
N ALA A 38 -0.17 -9.95 -5.61
CA ALA A 38 -0.20 -8.75 -6.42
C ALA A 38 -0.02 -9.13 -7.89
N ALA A 39 -1.01 -8.85 -8.73
CA ALA A 39 -1.01 -9.25 -10.14
C ALA A 39 -1.66 -8.18 -11.02
N PHE A 40 -1.09 -7.95 -12.19
CA PHE A 40 -1.73 -7.09 -13.18
C PHE A 40 -2.97 -7.77 -13.75
N GLU A 41 -4.09 -7.06 -13.78
CA GLU A 41 -5.26 -7.48 -14.55
C GLU A 41 -5.12 -7.06 -16.02
N ASP A 42 -4.64 -5.84 -16.22
CA ASP A 42 -4.36 -5.25 -17.53
C ASP A 42 -3.11 -4.36 -17.40
N PRO A 43 -2.53 -3.86 -18.50
CA PRO A 43 -1.32 -3.05 -18.45
C PRO A 43 -1.38 -1.81 -17.57
N SER A 44 -2.57 -1.32 -17.19
CA SER A 44 -2.79 -0.12 -16.38
C SER A 44 -3.43 -0.41 -15.00
N THR A 45 -3.74 -1.67 -14.69
CA THR A 45 -4.45 -2.04 -13.47
C THR A 45 -3.74 -3.18 -12.74
N LEU A 46 -3.36 -2.92 -11.49
CA LEU A 46 -2.82 -3.91 -10.55
C LEU A 46 -3.89 -4.30 -9.55
N VAL A 47 -4.12 -5.60 -9.36
CA VAL A 47 -4.99 -6.15 -8.32
C VAL A 47 -4.12 -6.66 -7.18
N LEU A 48 -4.45 -6.23 -5.97
CA LEU A 48 -3.84 -6.65 -4.72
C LEU A 48 -4.84 -7.51 -3.96
N THR A 49 -4.43 -8.68 -3.49
CA THR A 49 -5.24 -9.55 -2.64
C THR A 49 -4.61 -9.61 -1.27
N PHE A 50 -5.42 -9.35 -0.23
CA PHE A 50 -5.00 -9.36 1.17
C PHE A 50 -5.54 -10.58 1.91
N SER A 51 -4.99 -10.84 3.09
CA SER A 51 -5.40 -11.92 4.00
C SER A 51 -6.84 -11.79 4.52
N GLU A 52 -7.41 -10.59 4.42
CA GLU A 52 -8.70 -10.23 5.02
C GLU A 52 -9.34 -9.02 4.32
N PRO A 53 -10.64 -8.75 4.58
CA PRO A 53 -11.34 -7.60 4.00
C PRO A 53 -10.69 -6.25 4.33
N ILE A 54 -10.60 -5.39 3.33
CA ILE A 54 -10.07 -4.04 3.46
C ILE A 54 -11.22 -3.06 3.69
N ALA A 55 -11.03 -2.09 4.59
CA ALA A 55 -11.99 -1.01 4.79
C ALA A 55 -12.03 -0.03 3.61
N SER A 56 -13.00 0.89 3.64
CA SER A 56 -13.17 1.91 2.60
C SER A 56 -11.87 2.69 2.33
N VAL A 57 -11.46 2.72 1.06
CA VAL A 57 -10.28 3.45 0.57
C VAL A 57 -10.61 4.79 -0.08
N VAL A 58 -11.85 5.26 -0.01
CA VAL A 58 -12.33 6.45 -0.74
C VAL A 58 -11.54 7.74 -0.44
N ASP A 59 -10.99 7.85 0.77
CA ASP A 59 -10.23 9.01 1.21
C ASP A 59 -8.70 8.78 1.18
N VAL A 60 -8.23 7.59 0.78
CA VAL A 60 -6.79 7.29 0.68
C VAL A 60 -6.22 7.99 -0.56
N ASP A 61 -5.19 8.83 -0.36
CA ASP A 61 -4.46 9.43 -1.48
C ASP A 61 -3.43 8.45 -2.03
N PRO A 62 -3.66 7.86 -3.22
CA PRO A 62 -2.75 6.84 -3.75
C PRO A 62 -1.35 7.38 -4.02
N VAL A 63 -1.22 8.68 -4.33
CA VAL A 63 0.07 9.28 -4.68
C VAL A 63 0.96 9.38 -3.44
N THR A 64 0.42 9.64 -2.25
CA THR A 64 1.25 9.72 -1.04
C THR A 64 1.57 8.35 -0.45
N HIS A 65 0.77 7.33 -0.77
CA HIS A 65 0.86 6.01 -0.17
C HIS A 65 1.59 4.97 -1.03
N PHE A 66 1.36 4.95 -2.34
CA PHE A 66 1.82 3.87 -3.21
C PHE A 66 2.83 4.35 -4.25
N ARG A 67 3.72 3.43 -4.63
CA ARG A 67 4.62 3.61 -5.77
C ARG A 67 5.06 2.28 -6.34
N LEU A 68 5.17 2.18 -7.66
CA LEU A 68 5.83 1.05 -8.31
C LEU A 68 7.33 1.29 -8.45
N GLY A 69 8.12 0.23 -8.35
CA GLY A 69 9.54 0.22 -8.67
C GLY A 69 9.92 -1.03 -9.43
N SER A 70 11.03 -0.99 -10.16
CA SER A 70 11.73 -2.20 -10.60
C SER A 70 12.94 -2.43 -9.72
N ALA A 71 13.29 -3.68 -9.47
CA ALA A 71 14.46 -4.01 -8.69
C ALA A 71 15.22 -5.19 -9.29
N PHE A 72 16.53 -5.20 -9.09
CA PHE A 72 17.45 -6.24 -9.53
C PHE A 72 18.35 -6.64 -8.36
N ALA A 73 18.37 -7.92 -8.00
CA ALA A 73 19.28 -8.44 -6.99
C ALA A 73 20.61 -8.81 -7.67
N LEU A 74 21.69 -8.18 -7.22
CA LEU A 74 23.05 -8.42 -7.69
C LEU A 74 23.78 -9.28 -6.66
N GLU A 75 23.64 -10.60 -6.79
CA GLU A 75 24.20 -11.59 -5.85
C GLU A 75 25.70 -11.37 -5.57
N ALA A 76 26.48 -11.09 -6.62
CA ALA A 76 27.93 -10.87 -6.51
C ALA A 76 28.30 -9.67 -5.61
N LEU A 77 27.37 -8.77 -5.35
CA LEU A 77 27.55 -7.56 -4.54
C LEU A 77 26.71 -7.59 -3.25
N ASP A 78 25.93 -8.65 -3.01
CA ASP A 78 24.99 -8.78 -1.89
C ASP A 78 24.09 -7.55 -1.71
N LEU A 79 23.54 -7.07 -2.83
CA LEU A 79 22.68 -5.89 -2.84
C LEU A 79 21.54 -6.03 -3.84
N THR A 80 20.47 -5.30 -3.58
CA THR A 80 19.40 -5.04 -4.53
C THR A 80 19.46 -3.58 -4.98
N VAL A 81 19.43 -3.37 -6.29
CA VAL A 81 19.31 -2.03 -6.87
C VAL A 81 17.86 -1.80 -7.25
N TYR A 82 17.31 -0.69 -6.79
CA TYR A 82 15.96 -0.24 -7.08
C TYR A 82 16.01 0.93 -8.03
N TYR A 83 15.15 0.88 -9.04
CA TYR A 83 15.02 1.92 -10.04
C TYR A 83 13.57 2.37 -10.15
N ASP A 84 13.40 3.67 -10.32
CA ASP A 84 12.19 4.21 -10.88
C ASP A 84 12.09 3.66 -12.31
N LEU A 85 10.93 3.12 -12.68
CA LEU A 85 10.71 2.48 -13.98
C LEU A 85 11.11 3.36 -15.16
N SER A 86 11.18 4.69 -14.95
CA SER A 86 11.67 5.65 -15.93
C SER A 86 13.15 5.71 -16.18
N HIS A 87 13.99 5.31 -15.21
CA HIS A 87 15.43 5.48 -15.32
C HIS A 87 16.02 4.64 -16.45
N HIS A 88 15.32 3.57 -16.86
CA HIS A 88 15.71 2.72 -17.97
C HIS A 88 15.45 3.35 -19.35
N PHE A 89 14.77 4.50 -19.40
CA PHE A 89 14.31 5.10 -20.63
C PHE A 89 15.03 6.42 -20.94
N GLY A 90 16.21 6.32 -21.56
CA GLY A 90 17.05 7.46 -21.93
C GLY A 90 16.49 8.40 -23.02
N GLY A 91 15.24 8.22 -23.46
CA GLY A 91 14.65 8.97 -24.57
C GLY A 91 13.17 9.30 -24.37
N GLY A 92 12.87 10.39 -23.64
CA GLY A 92 11.67 11.22 -23.86
C GLY A 92 10.32 10.50 -23.89
N PHE A 93 10.06 9.57 -22.98
CA PHE A 93 8.71 9.03 -22.82
C PHE A 93 7.76 10.08 -22.24
N PRO A 94 6.45 10.01 -22.52
CA PRO A 94 5.46 10.75 -21.73
C PRO A 94 5.70 10.45 -20.24
N GLY A 95 5.78 11.46 -19.36
CA GLY A 95 6.21 11.25 -17.97
C GLY A 95 7.65 11.62 -17.66
N SER A 96 8.54 11.72 -18.66
CA SER A 96 10.00 11.84 -18.45
C SER A 96 10.45 13.20 -17.93
N GLY A 97 9.53 14.16 -17.89
CA GLY A 97 9.73 15.52 -17.39
C GLY A 97 9.25 15.72 -15.96
N GLY A 98 9.22 14.69 -15.11
CA GLY A 98 8.75 14.83 -13.73
C GLY A 98 7.29 15.31 -13.69
N ASP A 99 6.38 14.48 -14.21
CA ASP A 99 4.97 14.88 -14.40
C ASP A 99 4.17 14.99 -13.09
N ALA A 100 4.73 14.55 -11.95
CA ALA A 100 4.15 14.77 -10.63
C ALA A 100 4.71 16.06 -9.99
N SER A 101 3.89 17.11 -9.92
CA SER A 101 4.22 18.32 -9.15
C SER A 101 4.28 17.99 -7.65
N GLY A 102 5.49 17.83 -7.11
CA GLY A 102 5.76 17.55 -5.70
C GLY A 102 7.24 17.76 -5.36
N PRO A 103 7.64 17.70 -4.08
CA PRO A 103 9.06 17.83 -3.68
C PRO A 103 9.94 16.70 -4.24
N TRP A 104 9.33 15.59 -4.65
CA TRP A 104 9.98 14.43 -5.25
C TRP A 104 9.49 14.31 -6.69
N GLN A 105 10.35 14.61 -7.67
CA GLN A 105 10.01 14.36 -9.07
C GLN A 105 9.85 12.85 -9.27
N ARG A 106 8.62 12.42 -9.56
CA ARG A 106 8.30 11.02 -9.87
C ARG A 106 7.93 10.91 -11.34
N HIS A 107 8.27 9.79 -11.94
CA HIS A 107 7.84 9.52 -13.30
C HIS A 107 6.45 8.90 -13.31
N GLY A 108 5.67 9.20 -14.34
CA GLY A 108 4.31 8.68 -14.47
C GLY A 108 4.17 7.16 -14.37
N PHE A 109 5.14 6.37 -14.86
CA PHE A 109 5.10 4.91 -14.83
C PHE A 109 5.20 4.32 -13.41
N THR A 110 5.65 5.10 -12.42
CA THR A 110 5.73 4.64 -11.02
C THR A 110 4.58 5.16 -10.16
N VAL A 111 3.72 6.02 -10.71
CA VAL A 111 2.63 6.66 -9.97
C VAL A 111 1.37 5.81 -10.03
N VAL A 112 0.85 5.48 -8.85
CA VAL A 112 -0.52 5.00 -8.68
C VAL A 112 -1.43 6.23 -8.64
N SER A 113 -2.32 6.34 -9.62
CA SER A 113 -3.24 7.47 -9.77
C SER A 113 -4.56 7.26 -9.04
N ARG A 114 -4.93 6.01 -8.80
CA ARG A 114 -6.20 5.64 -8.17
C ARG A 114 -6.07 4.35 -7.35
N VAL A 115 -6.81 4.30 -6.24
CA VAL A 115 -7.06 3.09 -5.46
C VAL A 115 -8.57 2.89 -5.31
N GLU A 116 -9.04 1.68 -5.56
CA GLU A 116 -10.45 1.27 -5.44
C GLU A 116 -10.53 -0.13 -4.82
N HIS A 117 -11.72 -0.52 -4.36
CA HIS A 117 -11.96 -1.92 -4.03
C HIS A 117 -11.95 -2.80 -5.30
N GLY A 118 -11.50 -4.03 -5.13
CA GLY A 118 -11.69 -5.09 -6.11
C GLY A 118 -13.09 -5.69 -6.08
N ASP A 119 -13.26 -6.79 -6.82
CA ASP A 119 -14.52 -7.54 -6.85
C ASP A 119 -14.75 -8.33 -5.56
N ASP A 120 -13.67 -8.69 -4.86
CA ASP A 120 -13.69 -9.28 -3.52
C ASP A 120 -13.37 -8.23 -2.42
N PRO A 121 -14.02 -8.28 -1.25
CA PRO A 121 -13.72 -7.36 -0.13
C PRO A 121 -12.25 -7.36 0.32
N SER A 122 -11.50 -8.45 0.14
CA SER A 122 -10.07 -8.51 0.44
C SER A 122 -9.17 -7.98 -0.67
N GLN A 123 -9.75 -7.37 -1.71
CA GLN A 123 -8.99 -6.86 -2.85
C GLN A 123 -8.98 -5.34 -2.95
N LEU A 124 -7.85 -4.83 -3.43
CA LEU A 124 -7.71 -3.47 -3.94
C LEU A 124 -7.30 -3.49 -5.41
N ARG A 125 -7.85 -2.56 -6.19
CA ARG A 125 -7.44 -2.26 -7.56
C ARG A 125 -6.69 -0.95 -7.58
N LEU A 126 -5.46 -0.98 -8.08
CA LEU A 126 -4.61 0.18 -8.25
C LEU A 126 -4.54 0.53 -9.74
N SER A 127 -4.98 1.72 -10.11
CA SER A 127 -4.73 2.26 -11.46
C SER A 127 -3.40 2.98 -11.47
N ILE A 128 -2.55 2.66 -12.43
CA ILE A 128 -1.29 3.37 -12.66
C ILE A 128 -1.48 4.47 -13.70
N SER A 129 -0.74 5.57 -13.57
CA SER A 129 -0.91 6.73 -14.45
C SER A 129 -0.58 6.45 -15.91
N TYR A 130 0.29 5.48 -16.18
CA TYR A 130 0.68 5.06 -17.52
C TYR A 130 0.78 3.54 -17.57
N PRO A 131 0.30 2.90 -18.65
CA PRO A 131 0.39 1.45 -18.81
C PRO A 131 1.83 0.95 -18.70
N ILE A 132 2.05 -0.18 -18.03
CA ILE A 132 3.30 -0.95 -18.12
C ILE A 132 3.35 -1.56 -19.52
N ILE A 133 4.04 -0.87 -20.42
CA ILE A 133 4.26 -1.34 -21.79
C ILE A 133 5.41 -2.34 -21.84
N TYR A 134 5.38 -3.14 -22.91
CA TYR A 134 6.27 -4.27 -23.22
C TYR A 134 7.77 -4.03 -22.90
N TYR A 135 8.30 -2.81 -23.07
CA TYR A 135 9.71 -2.52 -22.79
C TYR A 135 10.17 -2.77 -21.34
N VAL A 136 9.36 -2.45 -20.32
CA VAL A 136 9.76 -2.75 -18.91
C VAL A 136 9.89 -4.26 -18.74
N CYS A 137 8.93 -4.98 -19.30
CA CYS A 137 8.76 -6.41 -19.15
C CYS A 137 9.81 -7.19 -19.93
N ASP A 138 10.21 -6.71 -21.12
CA ASP A 138 11.33 -7.24 -21.89
C ASP A 138 12.65 -7.18 -21.12
N ASN A 139 12.92 -6.05 -20.45
CA ASN A 139 14.16 -5.91 -19.68
C ASN A 139 14.18 -6.85 -18.47
N LEU A 140 13.03 -7.05 -17.83
CA LEU A 140 12.92 -8.00 -16.72
C LEU A 140 12.97 -9.46 -17.20
N ALA A 141 12.38 -9.77 -18.36
CA ALA A 141 12.50 -11.07 -19.00
C ALA A 141 13.95 -11.37 -19.37
N LEU A 142 14.67 -10.42 -19.97
CA LEU A 142 16.09 -10.54 -20.27
C LEU A 142 16.93 -10.74 -18.99
N ALA A 143 16.64 -10.01 -17.92
CA ALA A 143 17.30 -10.22 -16.63
C ALA A 143 17.07 -11.65 -16.10
N SER A 144 15.84 -12.16 -16.22
CA SER A 144 15.50 -13.54 -15.86
C SER A 144 16.26 -14.56 -16.70
N GLU A 145 16.37 -14.36 -18.02
CA GLU A 145 17.17 -15.20 -18.93
C GLU A 145 18.66 -15.20 -18.56
N MET A 146 19.16 -14.07 -18.05
CA MET A 146 20.52 -13.93 -17.54
C MET A 146 20.71 -14.49 -16.12
N GLY A 147 19.66 -15.04 -15.50
CA GLY A 147 19.69 -15.53 -14.12
C GLY A 147 19.81 -14.43 -13.07
N ILE A 148 19.50 -13.18 -13.41
CA ILE A 148 19.47 -12.06 -12.48
C ILE A 148 18.06 -11.98 -11.89
N PRO A 149 17.88 -12.20 -10.58
CA PRO A 149 16.57 -12.01 -9.95
C PRO A 149 16.14 -10.56 -10.13
N ALA A 150 14.99 -10.36 -10.76
CA ALA A 150 14.43 -9.04 -11.03
C ALA A 150 12.91 -9.07 -10.97
N GLY A 151 12.29 -7.92 -10.72
CA GLY A 151 10.84 -7.83 -10.66
C GLY A 151 10.34 -6.40 -10.63
N ILE A 152 9.03 -6.26 -10.84
CA ILE A 152 8.29 -5.06 -10.46
C ILE A 152 7.79 -5.29 -9.03
N HIS A 153 7.93 -4.28 -8.19
CA HIS A 153 7.52 -4.31 -6.79
C HIS A 153 6.55 -3.16 -6.50
N LEU A 154 5.54 -3.45 -5.70
CA LEU A 154 4.70 -2.44 -5.07
C LEU A 154 5.38 -1.97 -3.80
N HIS A 155 5.39 -0.66 -3.59
CA HIS A 155 5.79 -0.05 -2.34
C HIS A 155 4.61 0.69 -1.72
N TYR A 156 4.46 0.57 -0.41
CA TYR A 156 3.43 1.20 0.39
C TYR A 156 4.04 1.85 1.63
N ALA A 157 3.62 3.07 1.95
CA ALA A 157 3.99 3.77 3.17
C ALA A 157 2.74 4.08 4.01
N GLN A 158 2.70 3.62 5.26
CA GLN A 158 1.59 3.84 6.19
C GLN A 158 1.55 5.27 6.77
N ALA A 159 2.63 6.05 6.60
CA ALA A 159 2.83 7.34 7.26
C ALA A 159 1.89 8.45 6.78
N GLY A 160 1.28 8.29 5.60
CA GLY A 160 0.21 9.17 5.13
C GLY A 160 -1.11 8.93 5.87
N PHE A 161 -2.00 9.93 5.89
CA PHE A 161 -3.38 9.75 6.35
C PHE A 161 -4.33 10.40 5.34
N PRO A 162 -5.49 9.79 5.08
CA PRO A 162 -5.96 8.47 5.54
C PRO A 162 -5.16 7.29 4.96
N ARG A 163 -4.89 6.27 5.78
CA ARG A 163 -4.13 5.06 5.42
C ARG A 163 -5.06 3.89 5.11
N VAL A 164 -4.51 2.84 4.51
CA VAL A 164 -5.24 1.59 4.25
C VAL A 164 -5.34 0.81 5.56
N THR A 165 -6.54 0.32 5.86
CA THR A 165 -6.82 -0.53 7.03
C THR A 165 -7.72 -1.69 6.63
N ASP A 166 -7.75 -2.75 7.45
CA ASP A 166 -8.83 -3.73 7.41
C ASP A 166 -10.15 -3.15 7.97
N GLU A 167 -11.23 -3.94 7.98
CA GLU A 167 -12.53 -3.58 8.57
C GLU A 167 -12.51 -3.43 10.11
N ALA A 168 -11.52 -4.01 10.79
CA ALA A 168 -11.31 -3.85 12.24
C ALA A 168 -10.54 -2.55 12.59
N GLY A 169 -9.96 -1.88 11.59
CA GLY A 169 -9.19 -0.66 11.72
C GLY A 169 -7.69 -0.87 11.90
N ASN A 170 -7.16 -2.09 11.73
CA ASN A 170 -5.72 -2.30 11.80
C ASN A 170 -5.05 -1.80 10.52
N PRO A 171 -3.95 -1.03 10.62
CA PRO A 171 -3.29 -0.48 9.46
C PRO A 171 -2.51 -1.54 8.67
N LEU A 172 -2.53 -1.43 7.35
CA LEU A 172 -1.58 -2.14 6.50
C LEU A 172 -0.15 -1.74 6.91
N ALA A 173 0.71 -2.73 7.10
CA ALA A 173 2.12 -2.50 7.42
C ALA A 173 2.87 -1.87 6.23
N ASP A 174 3.98 -1.19 6.52
CA ASP A 174 4.86 -0.65 5.48
C ASP A 174 5.38 -1.76 4.55
N ILE A 175 5.43 -1.47 3.25
CA ILE A 175 5.99 -2.35 2.21
C ILE A 175 7.07 -1.55 1.49
N GLY A 176 8.33 -1.72 1.88
CA GLY A 176 9.44 -0.95 1.30
C GLY A 176 9.21 0.56 1.29
N ALA A 177 8.65 1.11 2.37
CA ALA A 177 8.14 2.50 2.45
C ALA A 177 9.18 3.57 2.12
N TRP A 178 10.47 3.29 2.34
CA TRP A 178 11.58 4.16 1.96
C TRP A 178 11.57 4.52 0.47
N TRP A 179 11.04 3.66 -0.40
CA TRP A 179 10.97 3.90 -1.83
C TRP A 179 9.89 4.91 -2.23
N VAL A 180 8.81 5.01 -1.45
CA VAL A 180 7.70 5.92 -1.74
C VAL A 180 8.19 7.38 -1.80
N ALA A 181 9.19 7.72 -0.98
CA ALA A 181 9.82 9.05 -0.97
C ALA A 181 11.17 9.14 -1.72
N ALA A 182 11.72 8.02 -2.22
CA ALA A 182 13.02 8.01 -2.88
C ALA A 182 13.03 8.75 -4.23
N SER A 183 14.20 9.08 -4.75
CA SER A 183 14.35 9.71 -6.08
C SER A 183 15.14 8.80 -7.00
N PHE A 184 14.58 8.48 -8.18
CA PHE A 184 15.21 7.78 -9.31
C PHE A 184 15.80 6.38 -9.08
N SER A 185 16.69 6.19 -8.11
CA SER A 185 17.27 4.90 -7.77
C SER A 185 17.82 4.88 -6.34
N THR A 186 17.92 3.69 -5.75
CA THR A 186 18.62 3.47 -4.48
C THR A 186 19.07 2.01 -4.38
N THR A 187 19.85 1.67 -3.35
CA THR A 187 20.32 0.31 -3.09
C THR A 187 19.97 -0.10 -1.68
N GLN A 188 19.66 -1.39 -1.49
CA GLN A 188 19.56 -2.02 -0.16
C GLN A 188 20.44 -3.27 -0.09
N PRO A 189 20.99 -3.61 1.08
CA PRO A 189 21.74 -4.86 1.25
C PRO A 189 20.80 -6.08 1.16
N GLY A 190 21.32 -7.19 0.61
CA GLY A 190 20.58 -8.44 0.43
C GLY A 190 19.61 -8.45 -0.76
N GLU A 191 18.95 -9.58 -0.95
CA GLU A 191 17.97 -9.82 -2.00
C GLU A 191 16.57 -9.35 -1.56
N PHE A 192 16.06 -8.29 -2.20
CA PHE A 192 14.75 -7.65 -2.01
C PHE A 192 14.28 -7.53 -0.54
N PRO A 193 15.05 -6.89 0.35
CA PRO A 193 14.64 -6.73 1.73
C PRO A 193 13.28 -6.04 1.82
N GLU A 194 12.37 -6.61 2.62
CA GLU A 194 11.00 -6.10 2.87
C GLU A 194 10.06 -6.17 1.66
N LEU A 195 10.42 -6.93 0.61
CA LEU A 195 9.68 -7.03 -0.64
C LEU A 195 9.61 -8.49 -1.13
N ASP A 196 9.11 -9.37 -0.28
CA ASP A 196 8.89 -10.78 -0.60
C ASP A 196 7.92 -10.96 -1.78
N MET A 197 6.99 -10.01 -1.93
CA MET A 197 5.97 -10.00 -2.96
C MET A 197 6.50 -9.39 -4.27
N ARG A 198 6.84 -10.25 -5.22
CA ARG A 198 7.18 -9.87 -6.60
C ARG A 198 5.94 -10.00 -7.46
N MET A 199 5.62 -8.96 -8.25
CA MET A 199 4.56 -9.11 -9.25
C MET A 199 4.99 -10.19 -10.26
N PRO A 200 4.10 -11.13 -10.61
CA PRO A 200 4.43 -12.20 -11.54
C PRO A 200 4.78 -11.62 -12.92
N ILE A 201 5.79 -12.22 -13.54
CA ILE A 201 6.22 -11.98 -14.92
C ILE A 201 5.80 -13.22 -15.72
N PRO A 202 5.20 -13.09 -16.92
CA PRO A 202 5.15 -11.91 -17.77
C PRO A 202 4.13 -10.86 -17.32
N CYS A 203 4.41 -9.61 -17.68
CA CYS A 203 3.40 -8.55 -17.65
C CYS A 203 2.20 -8.91 -18.56
N PRO A 204 1.04 -8.30 -18.33
CA PRO A 204 -0.14 -8.52 -19.15
C PRO A 204 0.12 -8.21 -20.63
N GLU A 205 -0.41 -9.06 -21.51
CA GLU A 205 -0.41 -8.82 -22.95
C GLU A 205 -1.34 -7.65 -23.30
N LEU A 206 -1.00 -6.88 -24.35
CA LEU A 206 -1.80 -5.77 -24.87
C LEU A 206 -3.02 -6.25 -25.66
#